data_AF-A0A6J7EWI5-F1
#
_entry.id   AF-A0A6J7EWI5-F1
#
_cell.length_a   1.000
_cell.length_b   1.000
_cell.length_c   1.000
_cell.angle_alpha   90.00
_cell.angle_beta   90.00
_cell.angle_gamma   90.00
#
_symmetry.space_group_name_H-M   'P 1'
#
loop_
_entity.id
_entity.type
_entity.pdbx_description
1 polymer ?
#
loop_
_entity_poly.entity_id
_entity_poly.type
_entity_poly.pdbx_seq_one_letter_code
_entity_poly.pdbx_strand_id
1 'polypeptide(L)'
;MSEPASRRARRIISRIGVLAAGIAAAAFTAPTAADANVDARLWGAWSAADVTNAPVGRIAFANTSVGGADYAFTVTAGSPTASIDGVSAAGEWFTAQTAPGAAFGGNGPSASANTLTLSGSGTNATTTITFDQPVPANKLALVISDLDSTNASDPSYSDRVTVTATTGSATSLTSAQLQGAAAGAELFNFCNVTVNADMPSDCAGTVATAVPVMRTPTPTSVYFYGDISTSSPVGDSAWLAPSQEVKTLIITWSSYASTSDIRLYLAVTADPPPAPLPNTGFDVGATALTGLVLGLLGAGALIAVSRRA
;
A
#
# COMPACT_ATOMS: atom_id res chain seq x y z
N MET A 1 -14.92 -5.46 -68.10
CA MET A 1 -15.09 -4.25 -68.93
C MET A 1 -15.10 -3.07 -67.96
N SER A 2 -14.16 -2.14 -67.88
CA SER A 2 -12.97 -1.84 -68.67
C SER A 2 -12.13 -0.91 -67.79
N GLU A 3 -10.84 -1.22 -67.62
CA GLU A 3 -9.84 -0.24 -67.18
C GLU A 3 -9.61 0.76 -68.33
N PRO A 4 -9.24 2.02 -68.06
CA PRO A 4 -7.91 2.40 -68.55
C PRO A 4 -7.12 3.34 -67.63
N ALA A 5 -5.83 3.05 -67.63
CA ALA A 5 -4.70 3.84 -67.17
C ALA A 5 -4.49 5.18 -67.92
N SER A 6 -3.83 6.15 -67.29
CA SER A 6 -2.68 6.88 -67.88
C SER A 6 -2.01 7.77 -66.81
N ARG A 7 -0.74 7.53 -66.46
CA ARG A 7 0.54 8.07 -67.00
C ARG A 7 0.96 9.44 -66.46
N ARG A 8 2.09 9.38 -65.72
CA ARG A 8 3.33 10.19 -65.82
C ARG A 8 3.25 11.72 -65.67
N ALA A 9 4.06 12.25 -64.73
CA ALA A 9 5.16 13.16 -65.05
C ALA A 9 6.15 13.33 -63.88
N ARG A 10 7.45 13.17 -64.19
CA ARG A 10 8.59 13.59 -63.36
C ARG A 10 8.90 15.07 -63.62
N ARG A 11 9.59 15.71 -62.66
CA ARG A 11 10.60 16.82 -62.74
C ARG A 11 10.26 17.93 -61.72
N ILE A 12 11.17 18.72 -61.14
CA ILE A 12 12.62 18.68 -60.82
C ILE A 12 12.89 20.03 -60.10
N ILE A 13 13.72 20.01 -59.04
CA ILE A 13 14.68 21.05 -58.55
C ILE A 13 14.17 22.38 -57.90
N SER A 14 14.85 22.71 -56.77
CA SER A 14 15.26 24.03 -56.21
C SER A 14 14.37 24.61 -55.10
N ARG A 15 14.70 24.44 -53.82
CA ARG A 15 15.58 25.30 -52.99
C ARG A 15 15.25 26.81 -53.05
N ILE A 16 14.45 27.29 -52.09
CA ILE A 16 14.63 28.61 -51.44
C ILE A 16 14.26 28.42 -49.97
N GLY A 17 15.20 28.77 -49.08
CA GLY A 17 15.02 28.72 -47.64
C GLY A 17 14.28 29.94 -47.11
N VAL A 18 13.62 29.75 -45.97
CA VAL A 18 13.31 30.81 -45.02
C VAL A 18 13.70 30.29 -43.64
N LEU A 19 14.72 30.93 -43.08
CA LEU A 19 15.02 30.91 -41.65
C LEU A 19 13.78 31.39 -40.90
N ALA A 20 13.23 30.57 -40.02
CA ALA A 20 12.40 31.04 -38.92
C ALA A 20 13.07 30.57 -37.62
N ALA A 21 13.76 31.51 -36.97
CA ALA A 21 14.22 31.38 -35.61
C ALA A 21 13.00 31.29 -34.69
N GLY A 22 12.67 30.07 -34.27
CA GLY A 22 11.67 29.79 -33.24
C GLY A 22 12.37 29.67 -31.89
N ILE A 23 12.20 30.70 -31.08
CA ILE A 23 12.68 30.83 -29.71
C ILE A 23 12.02 29.77 -28.81
N ALA A 24 12.87 29.12 -28.01
CA ALA A 24 12.63 28.49 -26.72
C ALA A 24 11.20 28.01 -26.38
N ALA A 25 11.03 26.70 -26.39
CA ALA A 25 10.44 26.01 -25.26
C ALA A 25 11.30 24.78 -24.99
N ALA A 26 12.33 24.95 -24.14
CA ALA A 26 12.78 23.81 -23.36
C ALA A 26 11.57 23.44 -22.51
N ALA A 27 10.80 22.47 -22.98
CA ALA A 27 9.91 21.72 -22.13
C ALA A 27 10.84 21.12 -21.07
N PHE A 28 10.89 21.77 -19.90
CA PHE A 28 11.08 21.04 -18.68
C PHE A 28 9.89 20.09 -18.60
N THR A 29 10.00 18.96 -19.29
CA THR A 29 9.36 17.75 -18.81
C THR A 29 9.83 17.66 -17.38
N ALA A 30 8.92 17.94 -16.45
CA ALA A 30 9.11 17.57 -15.06
C ALA A 30 9.71 16.15 -15.07
N PRO A 31 10.69 15.85 -14.22
CA PRO A 31 11.03 14.46 -14.01
C PRO A 31 9.70 13.78 -13.67
N THR A 32 9.21 12.95 -14.59
CA THR A 32 8.39 11.82 -14.20
C THR A 32 9.24 11.14 -13.15
N ALA A 33 8.83 11.20 -11.89
CA ALA A 33 9.33 10.29 -10.89
C ALA A 33 8.89 8.90 -11.34
N ALA A 34 9.63 8.35 -12.29
CA ALA A 34 9.58 6.95 -12.65
C ALA A 34 10.15 6.23 -11.43
N ASP A 35 9.31 5.39 -10.83
CA ASP A 35 9.63 4.24 -10.01
C ASP A 35 10.94 4.37 -9.21
N ALA A 36 10.88 5.12 -8.11
CA ALA A 36 11.83 4.88 -7.04
C ALA A 36 11.45 3.56 -6.34
N ASN A 37 11.86 2.45 -6.95
CA ASN A 37 12.02 1.12 -6.36
C ASN A 37 11.04 0.81 -5.22
N VAL A 38 9.89 0.20 -5.55
CA VAL A 38 9.28 -0.78 -4.65
C VAL A 38 10.25 -1.95 -4.60
N ASP A 39 11.28 -1.85 -3.76
CA ASP A 39 12.22 -2.92 -3.53
C ASP A 39 11.44 -4.20 -3.19
N ALA A 40 11.59 -5.21 -4.05
CA ALA A 40 11.32 -6.62 -3.80
C ALA A 40 10.17 -6.95 -2.82
N ARG A 41 8.91 -6.94 -3.29
CA ARG A 41 7.71 -7.61 -2.73
C ARG A 41 7.75 -7.86 -1.19
N LEU A 42 7.76 -6.79 -0.41
CA LEU A 42 7.64 -6.87 1.06
C LEU A 42 6.25 -7.38 1.45
N TRP A 43 5.23 -7.04 0.68
CA TRP A 43 3.87 -7.52 0.84
C TRP A 43 3.70 -8.92 0.24
N GLY A 44 3.01 -9.79 0.98
CA GLY A 44 2.74 -11.16 0.58
C GLY A 44 1.83 -11.23 -0.64
N ALA A 45 2.18 -12.05 -1.62
CA ALA A 45 1.33 -12.38 -2.77
C ALA A 45 0.45 -13.58 -2.43
N TRP A 46 -0.86 -13.39 -2.40
CA TRP A 46 -1.84 -14.43 -2.09
C TRP A 46 -2.19 -15.21 -3.34
N SER A 47 -2.46 -16.50 -3.16
CA SER A 47 -2.81 -17.42 -4.24
C SER A 47 -3.71 -18.54 -3.73
N ALA A 48 -4.65 -18.96 -4.58
CA ALA A 48 -5.54 -20.10 -4.35
C ALA A 48 -5.85 -20.77 -5.69
N ALA A 49 -6.49 -21.95 -5.64
CA ALA A 49 -6.95 -22.63 -6.85
C ALA A 49 -8.07 -21.85 -7.56
N ASP A 50 -8.94 -21.21 -6.78
CA ASP A 50 -9.96 -20.27 -7.24
C ASP A 50 -9.83 -18.99 -6.41
N VAL A 51 -9.50 -17.88 -7.04
CA VAL A 51 -9.31 -16.59 -6.36
C VAL A 51 -10.62 -15.93 -5.97
N THR A 52 -11.75 -16.33 -6.56
CA THR A 52 -13.08 -15.79 -6.25
C THR A 52 -13.74 -16.48 -5.06
N ASN A 53 -13.26 -17.68 -4.72
CA ASN A 53 -13.63 -18.44 -3.54
C ASN A 53 -12.40 -19.18 -3.03
N ALA A 54 -11.65 -18.49 -2.18
CA ALA A 54 -10.29 -18.84 -1.78
C ALA A 54 -10.23 -19.29 -0.30
N PRO A 55 -10.96 -20.35 0.12
CA PRO A 55 -11.01 -20.76 1.52
C PRO A 55 -9.68 -21.36 2.01
N VAL A 56 -8.80 -21.76 1.10
CA VAL A 56 -7.44 -22.22 1.39
C VAL A 56 -6.51 -21.75 0.29
N GLY A 57 -5.26 -21.50 0.65
CA GLY A 57 -4.28 -21.08 -0.32
C GLY A 57 -2.91 -20.83 0.31
N ARG A 58 -2.09 -20.06 -0.40
CA ARG A 58 -0.70 -19.79 -0.04
C ARG A 58 -0.33 -18.33 -0.25
N ILE A 59 0.58 -17.86 0.58
CA ILE A 59 1.15 -16.52 0.57
C ILE A 59 2.65 -16.65 0.28
N ALA A 60 3.10 -15.98 -0.78
CA ALA A 60 4.51 -15.92 -1.14
C ALA A 60 5.12 -14.58 -0.72
N PHE A 61 6.30 -14.59 -0.12
CA PHE A 61 7.05 -13.41 0.28
C PHE A 61 8.37 -13.32 -0.51
N ALA A 62 8.91 -12.11 -0.71
CA ALA A 62 10.27 -11.97 -1.22
C ALA A 62 11.32 -12.53 -0.25
N ASN A 63 11.02 -12.54 1.06
CA ASN A 63 11.91 -13.08 2.07
C ASN A 63 11.98 -14.61 1.97
N THR A 64 13.07 -15.11 1.36
CA THR A 64 13.29 -16.55 1.14
C THR A 64 13.54 -17.34 2.44
N SER A 65 13.97 -16.69 3.52
CA SER A 65 14.18 -17.35 4.82
C SER A 65 12.87 -17.81 5.47
N VAL A 66 11.75 -17.15 5.13
CA VAL A 66 10.41 -17.51 5.61
C VAL A 66 9.75 -18.59 4.74
N GLY A 67 10.15 -18.70 3.46
CA GLY A 67 9.63 -19.68 2.49
C GLY A 67 8.22 -19.40 1.95
N GLY A 68 7.33 -18.88 2.80
CA GLY A 68 5.93 -18.60 2.50
C GLY A 68 5.04 -18.83 3.71
N ALA A 69 3.73 -18.85 3.48
CA ALA A 69 2.75 -19.30 4.46
C ALA A 69 1.56 -19.96 3.78
N ASP A 70 1.02 -21.00 4.39
CA ASP A 70 -0.29 -21.51 4.02
C ASP A 70 -1.37 -20.78 4.83
N TYR A 71 -2.55 -20.61 4.25
CA TYR A 71 -3.70 -20.08 4.98
C TYR A 71 -4.94 -20.93 4.78
N ALA A 72 -5.81 -20.92 5.79
CA ALA A 72 -7.11 -21.57 5.78
C ALA A 72 -8.16 -20.66 6.44
N PHE A 73 -9.22 -20.39 5.69
CA PHE A 73 -10.42 -19.68 6.12
C PHE A 73 -11.50 -20.70 6.46
N THR A 74 -11.98 -20.66 7.70
CA THR A 74 -12.99 -21.58 8.23
C THR A 74 -14.21 -20.78 8.65
N VAL A 75 -15.38 -21.16 8.12
CA VAL A 75 -16.66 -20.59 8.52
C VAL A 75 -17.08 -21.18 9.87
N THR A 76 -17.30 -20.32 10.85
CA THR A 76 -17.80 -20.70 12.18
C THR A 76 -19.31 -20.47 12.29
N ALA A 77 -19.82 -19.41 11.66
CA ALA A 77 -21.25 -19.12 11.58
C ALA A 77 -21.60 -18.31 10.32
N GLY A 78 -22.82 -18.54 9.81
CA GLY A 78 -23.35 -17.87 8.63
C GLY A 78 -22.75 -18.39 7.31
N SER A 79 -22.60 -17.52 6.31
CA SER A 79 -22.06 -17.87 4.99
C SER A 79 -21.06 -16.83 4.48
N PRO A 80 -19.96 -16.56 5.20
CA PRO A 80 -18.95 -15.66 4.71
C PRO A 80 -18.10 -16.34 3.63
N THR A 81 -17.53 -15.53 2.75
CA THR A 81 -16.64 -15.93 1.67
C THR A 81 -15.27 -15.29 1.85
N ALA A 82 -14.26 -15.89 1.23
CA ALA A 82 -12.94 -15.30 1.10
C ALA A 82 -12.57 -15.20 -0.38
N SER A 83 -12.05 -14.06 -0.82
CA SER A 83 -11.53 -13.85 -2.18
C SER A 83 -10.13 -13.24 -2.12
N ILE A 84 -9.37 -13.43 -3.19
CA ILE A 84 -8.08 -12.78 -3.38
C ILE A 84 -8.25 -11.71 -4.45
N ASP A 85 -7.99 -10.47 -4.06
CA ASP A 85 -8.15 -9.32 -4.93
C ASP A 85 -6.81 -8.61 -5.13
N GLY A 86 -6.71 -7.88 -6.24
CA GLY A 86 -5.63 -6.93 -6.43
C GLY A 86 -5.90 -5.67 -5.61
N VAL A 87 -4.87 -5.03 -5.05
CA VAL A 87 -5.02 -3.85 -4.17
C VAL A 87 -5.94 -2.78 -4.76
N SER A 88 -5.70 -2.42 -6.03
CA SER A 88 -6.47 -1.37 -6.68
C SER A 88 -7.90 -1.80 -7.02
N ALA A 89 -8.15 -3.09 -7.16
CA ALA A 89 -9.51 -3.62 -7.36
C ALA A 89 -10.28 -3.66 -6.04
N ALA A 90 -9.60 -3.93 -4.92
CA ALA A 90 -10.15 -3.89 -3.58
C ALA A 90 -10.39 -2.45 -3.06
N GLY A 91 -9.85 -1.44 -3.76
CA GLY A 91 -10.09 -0.01 -3.49
C GLY A 91 -9.23 0.60 -2.38
N GLU A 92 -8.43 -0.21 -1.70
CA GLU A 92 -7.73 0.15 -0.47
C GLU A 92 -6.25 -0.18 -0.54
N TRP A 93 -5.37 0.82 -0.36
CA TRP A 93 -3.93 0.62 -0.31
C TRP A 93 -3.24 1.53 0.69
N PHE A 94 -2.01 1.14 1.02
CA PHE A 94 -1.13 1.82 1.94
C PHE A 94 -0.06 2.56 1.16
N THR A 95 0.05 3.84 1.44
CA THR A 95 1.13 4.69 0.94
C THR A 95 2.23 4.82 2.00
N ALA A 96 3.38 5.40 1.64
CA ALA A 96 4.42 5.72 2.60
C ALA A 96 3.98 6.70 3.72
N GLN A 97 2.82 7.34 3.59
CA GLN A 97 2.25 8.23 4.63
C GLN A 97 1.43 7.47 5.68
N THR A 98 0.97 6.25 5.35
CA THR A 98 0.30 5.37 6.32
C THR A 98 1.34 4.72 7.23
N ALA A 99 1.00 4.46 8.50
CA ALA A 99 1.92 3.83 9.45
C ALA A 99 2.53 2.50 8.94
N PRO A 100 1.75 1.52 8.45
CA PRO A 100 2.33 0.29 7.89
C PRO A 100 3.13 0.55 6.61
N GLY A 101 2.70 1.47 5.75
CA GLY A 101 3.44 1.79 4.52
C GLY A 101 4.76 2.53 4.77
N ALA A 102 4.87 3.31 5.84
CA ALA A 102 6.13 3.92 6.28
C ALA A 102 7.12 2.85 6.79
N ALA A 103 6.62 1.81 7.46
CA ALA A 103 7.44 0.76 8.05
C ALA A 103 7.82 -0.37 7.06
N PHE A 104 6.93 -0.72 6.12
CA PHE A 104 7.06 -1.87 5.22
C PHE A 104 6.99 -1.51 3.73
N GLY A 105 7.03 -0.21 3.40
CA GLY A 105 6.81 0.28 2.05
C GLY A 105 5.33 0.27 1.65
N GLY A 106 4.95 1.13 0.71
CA GLY A 106 3.58 1.14 0.19
C GLY A 106 3.24 -0.15 -0.57
N ASN A 107 1.97 -0.56 -0.56
CA ASN A 107 1.50 -1.76 -1.29
C ASN A 107 0.74 -1.44 -2.58
N GLY A 108 0.42 -0.16 -2.84
CA GLY A 108 -0.35 0.24 -4.01
C GLY A 108 -0.27 1.75 -4.33
N PRO A 109 -0.96 2.20 -5.39
CA PRO A 109 -1.89 1.41 -6.22
C PRO A 109 -1.17 0.30 -7.01
N SER A 110 -1.75 -0.92 -7.04
CA SER A 110 -1.20 -2.06 -7.76
C SER A 110 -2.29 -3.07 -8.14
N ALA A 111 -2.11 -3.72 -9.29
CA ALA A 111 -2.92 -4.88 -9.69
C ALA A 111 -2.45 -6.20 -9.04
N SER A 112 -1.43 -6.15 -8.18
CA SER A 112 -0.88 -7.34 -7.53
C SER A 112 -1.88 -7.94 -6.55
N ALA A 113 -2.06 -9.26 -6.62
CA ALA A 113 -2.87 -10.05 -5.69
C ALA A 113 -2.21 -10.16 -4.32
N ASN A 114 -2.26 -9.10 -3.51
CA ASN A 114 -1.63 -9.00 -2.20
C ASN A 114 -2.65 -8.78 -1.05
N THR A 115 -3.94 -8.99 -1.34
CA THR A 115 -5.05 -8.83 -0.39
C THR A 115 -5.89 -10.11 -0.32
N LEU A 116 -6.27 -10.50 0.89
CA LEU A 116 -7.37 -11.44 1.12
C LEU A 116 -8.58 -10.66 1.64
N THR A 117 -9.67 -10.65 0.87
CA THR A 117 -10.94 -10.01 1.23
C THR A 117 -11.85 -11.05 1.87
N LEU A 118 -12.43 -10.74 3.02
CA LEU A 118 -13.42 -11.57 3.70
C LEU A 118 -14.76 -10.84 3.66
N SER A 119 -15.78 -11.49 3.10
CA SER A 119 -17.09 -10.89 2.83
C SER A 119 -18.22 -11.69 3.48
N GLY A 120 -19.23 -11.04 4.06
CA GLY A 120 -20.35 -11.77 4.65
C GLY A 120 -21.23 -10.97 5.63
N SER A 121 -22.38 -11.54 5.98
CA SER A 121 -23.38 -10.89 6.83
C SER A 121 -23.67 -11.56 8.16
N GLY A 122 -23.47 -10.87 9.28
CA GLY A 122 -23.67 -11.46 10.61
C GLY A 122 -22.89 -12.77 10.77
N THR A 123 -21.74 -12.84 10.13
CA THR A 123 -20.94 -14.05 9.97
C THR A 123 -19.80 -14.08 10.97
N ASN A 124 -19.41 -15.28 11.39
CA ASN A 124 -18.17 -15.49 12.13
C ASN A 124 -17.27 -16.43 11.33
N ALA A 125 -16.03 -16.03 11.11
CA ALA A 125 -15.04 -16.86 10.44
C ALA A 125 -13.67 -16.72 11.09
N THR A 126 -12.82 -17.70 10.84
CA THR A 126 -11.44 -17.72 11.32
C THR A 126 -10.51 -17.95 10.15
N THR A 127 -9.57 -17.03 9.94
CA THR A 127 -8.43 -17.19 9.05
C THR A 127 -7.22 -17.61 9.88
N THR A 128 -6.71 -18.81 9.63
CA THR A 128 -5.45 -19.30 10.21
C THR A 128 -4.36 -19.20 9.16
N ILE A 129 -3.23 -18.58 9.50
CA ILE A 129 -2.06 -18.44 8.63
C ILE A 129 -0.89 -19.11 9.31
N THR A 130 -0.25 -20.07 8.65
CA THR A 130 0.90 -20.80 9.17
C THR A 130 2.09 -20.62 8.24
N PHE A 131 3.13 -19.94 8.72
CA PHE A 131 4.36 -19.71 7.96
C PHE A 131 5.17 -21.01 7.85
N ASP A 132 5.87 -21.23 6.73
CA ASP A 132 6.71 -22.44 6.58
C ASP A 132 7.85 -22.45 7.61
N GLN A 133 8.48 -21.29 7.81
CA GLN A 133 9.42 -21.00 8.88
C GLN A 133 8.89 -19.89 9.77
N PRO A 134 9.16 -19.89 11.09
CA PRO A 134 8.80 -18.76 11.94
C PRO A 134 9.37 -17.46 11.36
N VAL A 135 8.50 -16.46 11.18
CA VAL A 135 8.95 -15.12 10.81
C VAL A 135 9.71 -14.54 11.99
N PRO A 136 10.94 -14.04 11.81
CA PRO A 136 11.71 -13.50 12.93
C PRO A 136 11.03 -12.28 13.57
N ALA A 137 11.40 -11.99 14.81
CA ALA A 137 10.91 -10.84 15.56
C ALA A 137 11.06 -9.52 14.78
N ASN A 138 10.04 -8.66 14.82
CA ASN A 138 9.99 -7.35 14.16
C ASN A 138 10.09 -7.40 12.62
N LYS A 139 9.86 -8.56 12.00
CA LYS A 139 9.93 -8.73 10.54
C LYS A 139 8.56 -8.88 9.89
N LEU A 140 7.50 -9.03 10.66
CA LEU A 140 6.12 -9.26 10.20
C LEU A 140 5.27 -8.02 10.46
N ALA A 141 4.41 -7.67 9.49
CA ALA A 141 3.23 -6.85 9.72
C ALA A 141 1.96 -7.60 9.29
N LEU A 142 0.91 -7.48 10.10
CA LEU A 142 -0.47 -7.78 9.73
C LEU A 142 -1.22 -6.46 9.66
N VAL A 143 -1.92 -6.20 8.55
CA VAL A 143 -2.83 -5.08 8.41
C VAL A 143 -4.23 -5.61 8.16
N ILE A 144 -5.19 -5.02 8.85
CA ILE A 144 -6.62 -5.26 8.73
C ILE A 144 -7.23 -3.91 8.36
N SER A 145 -7.92 -3.84 7.23
CA SER A 145 -8.63 -2.62 6.83
C SER A 145 -10.11 -2.90 6.57
N ASP A 146 -10.83 -1.78 6.45
CA ASP A 146 -12.28 -1.72 6.32
C ASP A 146 -13.01 -2.30 7.53
N LEU A 147 -12.57 -1.91 8.73
CA LEU A 147 -13.30 -2.20 9.96
C LEU A 147 -14.53 -1.30 10.04
N ASP A 148 -15.54 -1.63 9.25
CA ASP A 148 -16.74 -0.82 9.14
C ASP A 148 -17.46 -0.67 10.47
N SER A 149 -18.06 0.49 10.67
CA SER A 149 -18.94 0.74 11.80
C SER A 149 -20.08 1.69 11.42
N THR A 150 -21.22 1.48 12.06
CA THR A 150 -22.32 2.45 12.04
C THR A 150 -22.35 3.22 13.35
N ASN A 151 -22.87 4.45 13.30
CA ASN A 151 -23.08 5.26 14.50
C ASN A 151 -24.10 4.56 15.42
N ALA A 152 -23.59 3.85 16.41
CA ALA A 152 -24.36 2.98 17.29
C ALA A 152 -23.72 2.95 18.68
N SER A 153 -24.53 2.64 19.68
CA SER A 153 -24.05 2.46 21.06
C SER A 153 -23.56 1.04 21.35
N ASP A 154 -23.85 0.08 20.48
CA ASP A 154 -23.49 -1.33 20.65
C ASP A 154 -22.37 -1.73 19.66
N PRO A 155 -21.22 -2.23 20.16
CA PRO A 155 -20.14 -2.78 19.33
C PRO A 155 -20.55 -3.89 18.36
N SER A 156 -21.73 -4.50 18.55
CA SER A 156 -22.29 -5.46 17.61
C SER A 156 -22.63 -4.87 16.24
N TYR A 157 -22.67 -3.53 16.12
CA TYR A 157 -22.87 -2.75 14.89
C TYR A 157 -21.55 -2.30 14.24
N SER A 158 -20.48 -3.06 14.45
CA SER A 158 -19.19 -2.89 13.78
C SER A 158 -18.54 -4.24 13.49
N ASP A 159 -17.69 -4.24 12.48
CA ASP A 159 -16.79 -5.36 12.21
C ASP A 159 -15.80 -5.52 13.33
N ARG A 160 -15.59 -6.78 13.70
CA ARG A 160 -14.79 -7.12 14.87
C ARG A 160 -13.76 -8.14 14.49
N VAL A 161 -12.52 -7.89 14.85
CA VAL A 161 -11.40 -8.79 14.57
C VAL A 161 -10.63 -9.06 15.84
N THR A 162 -10.49 -10.33 16.19
CA THR A 162 -9.58 -10.78 17.24
C THR A 162 -8.38 -11.44 16.61
N VAL A 163 -7.18 -11.05 17.03
CA VAL A 163 -5.93 -11.66 16.58
C VAL A 163 -5.22 -12.31 17.76
N THR A 164 -4.76 -13.54 17.53
CA THR A 164 -3.80 -14.24 18.38
C THR A 164 -2.66 -14.79 17.53
N ALA A 165 -1.52 -15.06 18.14
CA ALA A 165 -0.37 -15.64 17.44
C ALA A 165 0.42 -16.58 18.34
N THR A 166 1.16 -17.50 17.71
CA THR A 166 2.09 -18.40 18.40
C THR A 166 3.48 -18.39 17.77
N THR A 167 4.50 -18.62 18.58
CA THR A 167 5.90 -18.83 18.17
C THR A 167 6.11 -20.20 17.51
N GLY A 168 7.33 -20.49 17.05
CA GLY A 168 7.70 -21.82 16.53
C GLY A 168 7.60 -22.93 17.57
N SER A 169 7.71 -22.58 18.86
CA SER A 169 7.51 -23.47 20.01
C SER A 169 6.05 -23.58 20.48
N ALA A 170 5.09 -23.08 19.68
CA ALA A 170 3.66 -23.01 20.01
C ALA A 170 3.33 -22.21 21.28
N THR A 171 4.21 -21.29 21.70
CA THR A 171 3.94 -20.38 22.81
C THR A 171 3.09 -19.21 22.31
N SER A 172 1.99 -18.89 22.99
CA SER A 172 1.16 -17.74 22.66
C SER A 172 1.90 -16.42 22.93
N LEU A 173 1.83 -15.49 21.98
CA LEU A 173 2.32 -14.13 22.18
C LEU A 173 1.38 -13.38 23.11
N THR A 174 1.95 -12.54 23.97
CA THR A 174 1.14 -11.58 24.75
C THR A 174 0.58 -10.47 23.86
N SER A 175 -0.45 -9.76 24.30
CA SER A 175 -1.01 -8.61 23.58
C SER A 175 0.04 -7.53 23.28
N ALA A 176 0.93 -7.25 24.23
CA ALA A 176 2.06 -6.34 24.03
C ALA A 176 3.08 -6.87 23.01
N GLN A 177 3.34 -8.18 22.98
CA GLN A 177 4.21 -8.80 21.97
C GLN A 177 3.56 -8.81 20.58
N LEU A 178 2.24 -8.95 20.49
CA LEU A 178 1.48 -8.86 19.24
C LEU A 178 1.53 -7.44 18.65
N GLN A 179 1.31 -6.41 19.47
CA GLN A 179 1.41 -5.01 19.05
C GLN A 179 2.84 -4.68 18.58
N GLY A 180 3.83 -5.05 19.40
CA GLY A 180 5.25 -4.92 19.09
C GLY A 180 5.62 -3.52 18.62
N ALA A 181 6.20 -3.40 17.42
CA ALA A 181 6.63 -2.11 16.87
C ALA A 181 5.47 -1.17 16.49
N ALA A 182 4.25 -1.68 16.38
CA ALA A 182 3.05 -0.88 16.14
C ALA A 182 2.50 -0.24 17.43
N ALA A 183 3.06 -0.55 18.61
CA ALA A 183 2.55 -0.08 19.89
C ALA A 183 2.41 1.46 19.96
N GLY A 184 1.18 1.95 20.17
CA GLY A 184 0.84 3.37 20.18
C GLY A 184 0.53 3.99 18.81
N ALA A 185 0.60 3.21 17.74
CA ALA A 185 0.29 3.61 16.37
C ALA A 185 -0.52 2.53 15.62
N GLU A 186 -1.14 1.59 16.34
CA GLU A 186 -1.83 0.43 15.78
C GLU A 186 -3.05 0.83 14.94
N LEU A 187 -3.65 1.98 15.25
CA LEU A 187 -4.93 2.43 14.73
C LEU A 187 -4.70 3.59 13.78
N PHE A 188 -5.25 3.50 12.58
CA PHE A 188 -5.12 4.54 11.57
C PHE A 188 -6.32 4.51 10.62
N ASN A 189 -6.42 5.56 9.80
CA ASN A 189 -7.33 5.59 8.68
C ASN A 189 -6.51 5.54 7.39
N PHE A 190 -6.74 4.59 6.48
CA PHE A 190 -5.98 4.53 5.22
C PHE A 190 -6.25 5.74 4.31
N CYS A 191 -7.37 6.45 4.52
CA CYS A 191 -7.69 7.71 3.86
C CYS A 191 -7.06 8.94 4.53
N ASN A 192 -6.34 8.78 5.65
CA ASN A 192 -5.59 9.88 6.25
C ASN A 192 -4.26 10.13 5.51
N VAL A 193 -4.35 10.39 4.22
CA VAL A 193 -3.22 10.64 3.31
C VAL A 193 -3.46 11.92 2.52
N THR A 194 -2.40 12.45 1.91
CA THR A 194 -2.52 13.63 1.05
C THR A 194 -3.41 13.34 -0.15
N VAL A 195 -4.42 14.19 -0.39
CA VAL A 195 -5.30 14.05 -1.56
C VAL A 195 -4.51 14.27 -2.85
N ASN A 196 -4.25 13.19 -3.58
CA ASN A 196 -3.52 13.18 -4.86
C ASN A 196 -3.97 11.99 -5.74
N ALA A 197 -3.27 11.77 -6.87
CA ALA A 197 -3.60 10.71 -7.81
C ALA A 197 -3.37 9.28 -7.27
N ASP A 198 -2.59 9.13 -6.20
CA ASP A 198 -2.21 7.86 -5.59
C ASP A 198 -3.01 7.57 -4.32
N MET A 199 -4.14 8.25 -4.12
CA MET A 199 -5.04 8.07 -2.99
C MET A 199 -5.95 6.85 -3.20
N PRO A 200 -6.19 6.00 -2.17
CA PRO A 200 -7.12 4.87 -2.29
C PRO A 200 -8.46 5.30 -2.85
N SER A 201 -8.99 4.55 -3.83
CA SER A 201 -10.18 4.95 -4.58
C SER A 201 -11.40 5.09 -3.68
N ASP A 202 -11.45 4.30 -2.60
CA ASP A 202 -12.57 4.31 -1.65
C ASP A 202 -12.60 5.57 -0.80
N CYS A 203 -11.48 6.30 -0.71
CA CYS A 203 -11.43 7.55 0.04
C CYS A 203 -12.13 8.73 -0.65
N ALA A 204 -12.59 8.55 -1.89
CA ALA A 204 -13.34 9.55 -2.67
C ALA A 204 -12.67 10.96 -2.72
N GLY A 205 -11.34 11.02 -2.64
CA GLY A 205 -10.59 12.28 -2.61
C GLY A 205 -10.68 13.05 -1.28
N THR A 206 -11.08 12.41 -0.18
CA THR A 206 -11.27 13.04 1.13
C THR A 206 -10.36 12.46 2.20
N VAL A 207 -9.79 13.33 3.03
CA VAL A 207 -9.01 12.91 4.20
C VAL A 207 -9.95 12.59 5.35
N ALA A 208 -9.91 11.36 5.85
CA ALA A 208 -10.67 10.93 7.01
C ALA A 208 -9.74 10.71 8.21
N THR A 209 -10.22 11.04 9.41
CA THR A 209 -9.44 10.94 10.65
C THR A 209 -10.05 9.98 11.68
N ALA A 210 -11.23 9.42 11.41
CA ALA A 210 -11.82 8.39 12.26
C ALA A 210 -10.93 7.15 12.22
N VAL A 211 -10.68 6.53 13.37
CA VAL A 211 -9.82 5.34 13.48
C VAL A 211 -10.55 4.31 14.33
N PRO A 212 -10.32 3.01 14.11
CA PRO A 212 -10.98 1.98 14.90
C PRO A 212 -10.53 2.03 16.36
N VAL A 213 -11.15 1.20 17.20
CA VAL A 213 -10.79 1.02 18.59
C VAL A 213 -10.08 -0.32 18.80
N MET A 214 -8.99 -0.31 19.56
CA MET A 214 -8.30 -1.52 20.03
C MET A 214 -8.62 -1.82 21.49
N ARG A 215 -8.75 -3.11 21.82
CA ARG A 215 -8.77 -3.63 23.19
C ARG A 215 -7.88 -4.86 23.30
N THR A 216 -7.54 -5.24 24.53
CA THR A 216 -6.83 -6.47 24.86
C THR A 216 -7.73 -7.34 25.74
N PRO A 217 -8.70 -8.09 25.17
CA PRO A 217 -9.69 -8.80 25.96
C PRO A 217 -9.08 -9.93 26.80
N THR A 218 -7.92 -10.44 26.39
CA THR A 218 -7.09 -11.36 27.16
C THR A 218 -5.62 -10.93 27.09
N PRO A 219 -4.75 -11.45 27.97
CA PRO A 219 -3.31 -11.18 27.92
C PRO A 219 -2.61 -11.63 26.64
N THR A 220 -3.24 -12.46 25.80
CA THR A 220 -2.63 -13.07 24.60
C THR A 220 -3.43 -12.78 23.33
N SER A 221 -4.23 -11.72 23.34
CA SER A 221 -5.07 -11.35 22.19
C SER A 221 -5.20 -9.84 22.07
N VAL A 222 -5.29 -9.37 20.85
CA VAL A 222 -5.72 -8.01 20.52
C VAL A 222 -7.06 -8.09 19.78
N TYR A 223 -7.92 -7.12 20.03
CA TYR A 223 -9.27 -7.04 19.50
C TYR A 223 -9.48 -5.65 18.90
N PHE A 224 -9.90 -5.60 17.65
CA PHE A 224 -10.21 -4.40 16.91
C PHE A 224 -11.69 -4.36 16.56
N TYR A 225 -12.25 -3.16 16.58
CA TYR A 225 -13.57 -2.88 16.02
C TYR A 225 -13.60 -1.44 15.51
N GLY A 226 -14.38 -1.17 14.47
CA GLY A 226 -14.61 0.18 13.96
C GLY A 226 -15.14 1.12 15.04
N ASP A 227 -14.90 2.42 14.88
CA ASP A 227 -15.36 3.40 15.88
C ASP A 227 -16.87 3.63 15.82
N ILE A 228 -17.63 2.86 16.60
CA ILE A 228 -19.09 2.99 16.68
C ILE A 228 -19.60 4.37 17.10
N SER A 229 -18.75 5.26 17.65
CA SER A 229 -19.16 6.63 17.99
C SER A 229 -19.21 7.57 16.78
N THR A 230 -18.56 7.19 15.68
CA THR A 230 -18.56 7.93 14.41
C THR A 230 -18.84 6.96 13.26
N SER A 231 -19.87 7.23 12.44
CA SER A 231 -20.07 6.35 11.27
C SER A 231 -18.88 6.50 10.34
N SER A 232 -18.10 5.44 10.18
CA SER A 232 -16.93 5.38 9.32
C SER A 232 -17.10 4.18 8.39
N PRO A 233 -17.67 4.38 7.19
CA PRO A 233 -17.90 3.31 6.23
C PRO A 233 -16.68 3.03 5.33
N VAL A 234 -15.56 3.72 5.59
CA VAL A 234 -14.32 3.62 4.82
C VAL A 234 -13.17 4.01 5.73
N GLY A 235 -12.06 3.28 5.64
CA GLY A 235 -10.77 3.78 6.10
C GLY A 235 -10.31 3.20 7.42
N ASP A 236 -11.24 2.79 8.30
CA ASP A 236 -10.92 2.31 9.64
C ASP A 236 -10.01 1.07 9.56
N SER A 237 -8.76 1.24 9.97
CA SER A 237 -7.72 0.23 9.82
C SER A 237 -6.91 0.03 11.08
N ALA A 238 -6.44 -1.19 11.24
CA ALA A 238 -5.53 -1.58 12.29
C ALA A 238 -4.33 -2.32 11.72
N TRP A 239 -3.18 -2.19 12.39
CA TRP A 239 -2.03 -3.02 12.08
C TRP A 239 -1.29 -3.49 13.33
N LEU A 240 -0.58 -4.59 13.18
CA LEU A 240 0.25 -5.22 14.20
C LEU A 240 1.63 -5.48 13.61
N ALA A 241 2.67 -5.28 14.42
CA ALA A 241 4.05 -5.59 14.05
C ALA A 241 4.73 -6.37 15.18
N PRO A 242 4.51 -7.69 15.27
CA PRO A 242 4.92 -8.47 16.44
C PRO A 242 6.42 -8.37 16.78
N SER A 243 6.72 -8.18 18.07
CA SER A 243 8.10 -8.03 18.58
C SER A 243 8.79 -9.35 18.92
N GLN A 244 8.11 -10.47 18.66
CA GLN A 244 8.61 -11.84 18.81
C GLN A 244 8.45 -12.58 17.50
N GLU A 245 9.10 -13.74 17.39
CA GLU A 245 8.88 -14.61 16.22
C GLU A 245 7.43 -15.07 16.12
N VAL A 246 6.95 -15.28 14.89
CA VAL A 246 5.58 -15.72 14.62
C VAL A 246 5.59 -16.90 13.68
N LYS A 247 5.00 -18.02 14.11
CA LYS A 247 4.78 -19.22 13.29
C LYS A 247 3.34 -19.31 12.79
N THR A 248 2.38 -18.94 13.62
CA THR A 248 0.96 -19.00 13.28
C THR A 248 0.26 -17.72 13.72
N LEU A 249 -0.58 -17.18 12.83
CA LEU A 249 -1.58 -16.15 13.14
C LEU A 249 -2.96 -16.78 13.10
N ILE A 250 -3.81 -16.43 14.05
CA ILE A 250 -5.23 -16.79 14.06
C ILE A 250 -6.02 -15.49 14.14
N ILE A 251 -6.82 -15.25 13.11
CA ILE A 251 -7.60 -14.03 12.91
C ILE A 251 -9.06 -14.44 12.89
N THR A 252 -9.80 -14.11 13.95
CA THR A 252 -11.24 -14.35 14.02
C THR A 252 -11.97 -13.07 13.68
N TRP A 253 -12.81 -13.11 12.65
CA TRP A 253 -13.62 -11.99 12.20
C TRP A 253 -15.11 -12.26 12.44
N SER A 254 -15.80 -11.20 12.86
CA SER A 254 -17.25 -11.15 13.01
C SER A 254 -17.80 -9.91 12.30
N SER A 255 -18.64 -10.10 11.27
CA SER A 255 -19.26 -8.98 10.58
C SER A 255 -20.52 -8.48 11.28
N TYR A 256 -20.84 -7.20 11.14
CA TYR A 256 -22.10 -6.64 11.67
C TYR A 256 -23.19 -6.40 10.63
N ALA A 257 -22.84 -6.03 9.41
CA ALA A 257 -23.80 -5.58 8.40
C ALA A 257 -24.24 -6.72 7.47
N SER A 258 -25.29 -6.48 6.68
CA SER A 258 -25.76 -7.41 5.63
C SER A 258 -24.77 -7.62 4.49
N THR A 259 -23.77 -6.77 4.39
CA THR A 259 -22.67 -6.77 3.41
C THR A 259 -21.56 -5.94 4.03
N SER A 260 -20.61 -6.58 4.72
CA SER A 260 -19.36 -5.92 5.04
C SER A 260 -18.21 -6.80 4.58
N ASP A 261 -17.13 -6.12 4.23
CA ASP A 261 -15.91 -6.71 3.75
C ASP A 261 -14.79 -6.26 4.68
N ILE A 262 -13.93 -7.17 5.11
CA ILE A 262 -12.64 -6.78 5.71
C ILE A 262 -11.52 -7.26 4.81
N ARG A 263 -10.40 -6.53 4.80
CA ARG A 263 -9.25 -6.88 3.97
C ARG A 263 -8.03 -7.17 4.84
N LEU A 264 -7.38 -8.29 4.56
CA LEU A 264 -6.18 -8.74 5.26
C LEU A 264 -4.97 -8.61 4.35
N TYR A 265 -3.92 -7.99 4.89
CA TYR A 265 -2.63 -7.84 4.23
C TYR A 265 -1.53 -8.33 5.16
N LEU A 266 -0.53 -8.99 4.60
CA LEU A 266 0.68 -9.37 5.31
C LEU A 266 1.90 -8.78 4.62
N ALA A 267 2.84 -8.27 5.40
CA ALA A 267 4.16 -7.91 4.92
C ALA A 267 5.25 -8.60 5.74
N VAL A 268 6.29 -9.05 5.06
CA VAL A 268 7.50 -9.58 5.69
C VAL A 268 8.69 -8.82 5.11
N THR A 269 9.48 -8.16 5.95
CA THR A 269 10.65 -7.42 5.45
C THR A 269 11.61 -8.38 4.73
N ALA A 270 12.16 -7.98 3.58
CA ALA A 270 13.08 -8.80 2.81
C ALA A 270 14.41 -9.06 3.55
N ASP A 271 15.10 -10.15 3.18
CA ASP A 271 16.45 -10.48 3.63
C ASP A 271 17.35 -10.81 2.43
N PRO A 272 18.45 -10.05 2.19
CA PRO A 272 18.87 -8.86 2.92
C PRO A 272 17.84 -7.72 2.78
N PRO A 273 17.81 -6.77 3.73
CA PRO A 273 16.93 -5.61 3.61
C PRO A 273 17.15 -4.91 2.25
N PRO A 274 16.10 -4.30 1.68
CA PRO A 274 16.23 -3.39 0.54
C PRO A 274 17.47 -2.53 0.68
N ALA A 275 18.29 -2.46 -0.36
CA ALA A 275 19.41 -1.52 -0.35
C ALA A 275 18.79 -0.13 -0.10
N PRO A 276 19.30 0.66 0.87
CA PRO A 276 18.77 2.00 1.06
C PRO A 276 18.81 2.70 -0.29
N LEU A 277 17.67 3.27 -0.71
CA LEU A 277 17.59 4.04 -1.94
C LEU A 277 18.80 4.99 -1.95
N PRO A 278 19.54 5.08 -3.06
CA PRO A 278 20.65 6.01 -3.14
C PRO A 278 20.12 7.37 -2.69
N ASN A 279 20.79 7.99 -1.74
CA ASN A 279 20.44 9.31 -1.24
C ASN A 279 20.62 10.28 -2.41
N THR A 280 19.61 10.41 -3.27
CA THR A 280 19.56 11.36 -4.38
C THR A 280 19.26 12.72 -3.76
N GLY A 281 20.20 13.22 -2.95
CA GLY A 281 20.07 14.38 -2.10
C GLY A 281 19.40 15.54 -2.81
N PHE A 282 18.08 15.62 -2.68
CA PHE A 282 17.33 16.84 -2.87
C PHE A 282 17.27 17.51 -1.51
N ASP A 283 18.39 18.14 -1.15
CA ASP A 283 18.41 19.15 -0.11
C ASP A 283 17.68 20.38 -0.65
N VAL A 284 16.38 20.47 -0.32
CA VAL A 284 15.50 21.58 -0.70
C VAL A 284 15.99 22.92 -0.10
N GLY A 285 16.94 22.89 0.86
CA GLY A 285 17.55 24.06 1.47
C GLY A 285 18.84 24.56 0.80
N ALA A 286 19.54 23.74 0.02
CA ALA A 286 20.85 24.10 -0.53
C ALA A 286 20.80 24.65 -1.98
N THR A 287 19.75 24.32 -2.75
CA THR A 287 19.61 24.77 -4.15
C THR A 287 19.04 26.19 -4.31
N ALA A 288 18.43 26.75 -3.27
CA ALA A 288 17.99 28.14 -3.30
C ALA A 288 19.13 29.16 -3.14
N LEU A 289 20.26 28.78 -2.51
CA LEU A 289 21.38 29.71 -2.27
C LEU A 289 22.51 29.61 -3.31
N THR A 290 22.73 28.44 -3.93
CA THR A 290 23.76 28.30 -4.99
C THR A 290 23.31 28.89 -6.33
N GLY A 291 21.99 28.95 -6.59
CA GLY A 291 21.44 29.65 -7.76
C GLY A 291 21.56 31.18 -7.70
N LEU A 292 21.62 31.76 -6.50
CA LEU A 292 21.72 33.22 -6.34
C LEU A 292 23.16 33.75 -6.45
N VAL A 293 24.17 32.94 -6.12
CA VAL A 293 25.58 33.36 -6.17
C VAL A 293 26.19 33.22 -7.57
N LEU A 294 25.74 32.26 -8.39
CA LEU A 294 26.19 32.12 -9.78
C LEU A 294 25.45 33.05 -10.77
N GLY A 295 24.27 33.58 -10.40
CA GLY A 295 23.57 34.61 -11.17
C GLY A 295 24.19 36.01 -11.06
N LEU A 296 24.90 36.31 -9.97
CA LEU A 296 25.53 37.62 -9.74
C LEU A 296 26.95 37.75 -10.27
N LEU A 297 27.63 36.64 -10.59
CA LEU A 297 28.94 36.66 -11.25
C LEU A 297 28.85 36.64 -12.79
N GLY A 298 27.70 36.26 -13.35
CA GLY A 298 27.44 36.30 -14.80
C GLY A 298 27.07 37.68 -15.36
N ALA A 299 26.62 38.62 -14.52
CA ALA A 299 26.24 39.97 -14.94
C ALA A 299 27.40 40.99 -14.88
N GLY A 300 28.53 40.66 -14.23
CA GLY A 300 29.69 41.54 -14.09
C GLY A 300 30.71 41.47 -15.23
N ALA A 301 30.67 40.44 -16.09
CA ALA A 301 31.68 40.23 -17.14
C ALA A 301 31.30 40.82 -18.51
N LEU A 302 30.07 41.33 -18.70
CA LEU A 302 29.62 41.93 -19.96
C LEU A 302 29.79 43.46 -20.03
N ILE A 303 30.31 44.11 -18.98
CA ILE A 303 30.65 45.54 -18.96
C ILE A 303 32.17 45.71 -18.79
N ALA A 304 32.98 45.07 -19.64
CA ALA A 304 34.41 45.38 -19.73
C ALA A 304 35.01 45.26 -21.15
N VAL A 305 34.22 44.82 -22.15
CA VAL A 305 34.69 44.72 -23.55
C VAL A 305 33.76 45.50 -24.48
N SER A 306 33.66 46.81 -24.26
CA SER A 306 33.10 47.75 -25.25
C SER A 306 33.85 49.09 -25.29
N ARG A 307 35.15 49.06 -25.01
CA ARG A 307 36.08 50.18 -25.29
C ARG A 307 37.39 49.66 -25.86
N ARG A 308 37.34 49.15 -27.10
CA ARG A 308 38.39 49.23 -28.13
C ARG A 308 37.91 48.48 -29.38
N ALA A 309 37.16 49.19 -30.21
CA ALA A 309 37.13 49.06 -31.66
C ALA A 309 36.64 50.40 -32.20
#